data_AF-A0A2M7BD16-F1
#
_entry.id   AF-A0A2M7BD16-F1
#
_cell.length_a   1.000
_cell.length_b   1.000
_cell.length_c   1.000
_cell.angle_alpha   90.00
_cell.angle_beta   90.00
_cell.angle_gamma   90.00
#
_symmetry.space_group_name_H-M   'P 1'
#
loop_
_entity.id
_entity.type
_entity.pdbx_description
1 polymer ?
#
loop_
_entity_poly.entity_id
_entity_poly.type
_entity_poly.pdbx_seq_one_letter_code
_entity_poly.pdbx_strand_id
1 'polypeptide(L)'
;MRSAKNVGLCVLLLLCLGVLSCSGSLFRNYGQILPGGEVTRDLERGVFHPELRYYISGSDLYPNALIGLQRDYRLDPAALWKEIAMTPEKLREVVGFMKTKAFEYGQFPYEFELLDRGGKKIGFWYSLLTARTFLRFEEDGTVLLPTPDLDTYEKLEPEKEKD
;
A
#
# COMPACT_ATOMS: atom_id res chain seq x y z
N MET A 1 -42.98 17.93 35.44
CA MET A 1 -42.89 17.63 33.99
C MET A 1 -41.61 18.12 33.28
N ARG A 2 -40.73 18.94 33.89
CA ARG A 2 -39.42 19.32 33.29
C ARG A 2 -38.33 18.25 33.48
N SER A 3 -38.34 17.52 34.60
CA SER A 3 -37.33 16.49 34.91
C SER A 3 -37.37 15.27 33.97
N ALA A 4 -38.55 14.80 33.56
CA ALA A 4 -38.68 13.64 32.67
C ALA A 4 -38.18 13.93 31.24
N LYS A 5 -38.32 15.17 30.77
CA LYS A 5 -37.80 15.61 29.46
C LYS A 5 -36.27 15.64 29.45
N ASN A 6 -35.66 16.07 30.55
CA ASN A 6 -34.21 16.11 30.70
C ASN A 6 -33.61 14.71 30.84
N VAL A 7 -34.30 13.79 31.53
CA VAL A 7 -33.90 12.37 31.61
C VAL A 7 -34.00 11.70 30.24
N GLY A 8 -35.07 11.94 29.49
CA GLY A 8 -35.21 11.42 28.12
C GLY A 8 -34.13 11.93 27.16
N LEU A 9 -33.74 13.21 27.28
CA LEU A 9 -32.67 13.81 26.49
C LEU A 9 -31.29 13.20 26.82
N CYS A 10 -31.00 12.97 28.11
CA CYS A 10 -29.75 12.33 28.54
C CYS A 10 -29.65 10.86 28.06
N VAL A 11 -30.75 10.11 28.13
CA VAL A 11 -30.79 8.72 27.64
C VAL A 11 -30.58 8.67 26.12
N LEU A 12 -31.17 9.60 25.37
CA LEU A 12 -30.99 9.70 23.92
C LEU A 12 -29.53 10.04 23.54
N LEU A 13 -28.91 10.99 24.24
CA LEU A 13 -27.50 11.37 24.05
C LEU A 13 -26.54 10.19 24.34
N LEU A 14 -26.78 9.45 25.42
CA LEU A 14 -25.99 8.26 25.76
C LEU A 14 -26.15 7.13 24.74
N LEU A 15 -27.36 6.96 24.18
CA LEU A 15 -27.59 6.01 23.10
C LEU A 15 -26.82 6.41 21.83
N CYS A 16 -26.86 7.70 21.44
CA CYS A 16 -26.12 8.23 20.30
C CYS A 16 -24.60 8.07 20.44
N LEU A 17 -24.05 8.25 21.65
CA LEU A 17 -22.63 8.02 21.94
C LEU A 17 -22.25 6.53 21.86
N GLY A 18 -23.16 5.63 22.24
CA GLY A 18 -22.96 4.18 22.13
C GLY A 18 -22.86 3.68 20.68
N VAL A 19 -23.68 4.23 19.77
CA VAL A 19 -23.66 3.81 18.35
C VAL A 19 -22.42 4.28 17.60
N LEU A 20 -21.81 5.40 18.01
CA LEU A 20 -20.57 5.93 17.40
C LEU A 20 -19.32 5.10 17.76
N SER A 21 -19.36 4.27 18.79
CA SER A 21 -18.22 3.42 19.19
C SER A 21 -18.10 2.13 18.38
N CYS A 22 -19.14 1.72 17.65
CA CYS A 22 -19.14 0.45 16.92
C CYS A 22 -18.61 0.53 15.47
N SER A 23 -18.43 1.73 14.91
CA SER A 23 -17.91 1.90 13.54
C SER A 23 -16.39 1.74 13.44
N GLY A 24 -15.66 1.86 14.56
CA GLY A 24 -14.19 1.72 14.58
C GLY A 24 -13.66 0.29 14.55
N SER A 25 -14.48 -0.73 14.85
CA SER A 25 -13.99 -2.12 14.91
C SER A 25 -13.77 -2.72 13.52
N LEU A 26 -14.58 -2.32 12.52
CA LEU A 26 -14.50 -2.82 11.15
C LEU A 26 -13.18 -2.47 10.44
N PHE A 27 -12.57 -1.34 10.78
CA PHE A 27 -11.32 -0.88 10.17
C PHE A 27 -10.09 -1.06 11.05
N ARG A 28 -10.24 -1.65 12.25
CA ARG A 28 -9.13 -1.78 13.21
C ARG A 28 -7.95 -2.59 12.67
N ASN A 29 -8.20 -3.42 11.66
CA ASN A 29 -7.18 -4.30 11.07
C ASN A 29 -6.54 -3.74 9.80
N TYR A 30 -6.93 -2.55 9.34
CA TYR A 30 -6.39 -1.93 8.14
C TYR A 30 -5.27 -0.93 8.49
N GLY A 31 -4.22 -0.93 7.66
CA GLY A 31 -3.23 0.12 7.63
C GLY A 31 -3.62 1.24 6.67
N GLN A 32 -2.68 2.14 6.41
CA GLN A 32 -2.85 3.24 5.47
C GLN A 32 -1.81 3.18 4.36
N ILE A 33 -2.22 3.61 3.18
CA ILE A 33 -1.35 3.79 2.01
C ILE A 33 -1.49 5.26 1.62
N LEU A 34 -0.43 6.04 1.84
CA LEU A 34 -0.43 7.49 1.63
C LEU A 34 0.57 7.87 0.53
N PRO A 35 0.32 8.89 -0.30
CA PRO A 35 1.32 9.37 -1.26
C PRO A 35 2.65 9.77 -0.59
N GLY A 36 3.76 9.16 -1.02
CA GLY A 36 5.09 9.34 -0.43
C GLY A 36 5.88 10.47 -1.06
N GLY A 37 5.48 11.73 -0.85
CA GLY A 37 6.07 12.88 -1.52
C GLY A 37 7.55 13.15 -1.17
N GLU A 38 7.94 13.02 0.10
CA GLU A 38 9.32 13.29 0.54
C GLU A 38 10.29 12.13 0.26
N VAL A 39 9.74 10.91 0.19
CA VAL A 39 10.46 9.63 0.16
C VAL A 39 10.67 9.11 -1.26
N THR A 40 9.81 9.52 -2.21
CA THR A 40 10.05 9.30 -3.66
C THR A 40 11.47 9.70 -4.06
N ARG A 41 12.05 10.73 -3.40
CA ARG A 41 13.43 11.17 -3.62
C ARG A 41 14.48 10.15 -3.22
N ASP A 42 14.24 9.32 -2.22
CA ASP A 42 15.20 8.32 -1.74
C ASP A 42 15.30 7.17 -2.75
N LEU A 43 14.18 6.66 -3.27
CA LEU A 43 14.18 5.71 -4.38
C LEU A 43 14.84 6.30 -5.64
N GLU A 44 14.54 7.57 -5.96
CA GLU A 44 15.15 8.25 -7.11
C GLU A 44 16.65 8.50 -6.96
N ARG A 45 17.12 8.74 -5.73
CA ARG A 45 18.53 8.88 -5.40
C ARG A 45 19.24 7.54 -5.22
N GLY A 46 18.50 6.43 -5.24
CA GLY A 46 19.01 5.09 -4.97
C GLY A 46 19.50 4.93 -3.53
N VAL A 47 18.86 5.60 -2.58
CA VAL A 47 19.12 5.43 -1.14
C VAL A 47 18.60 4.06 -0.74
N PHE A 48 19.52 3.22 -0.30
CA PHE A 48 19.24 1.86 0.14
C PHE A 48 19.01 1.83 1.66
N HIS A 49 17.95 1.14 2.07
CA HIS A 49 17.53 1.00 3.45
C HIS A 49 17.81 -0.43 3.93
N PRO A 50 18.96 -0.68 4.58
CA PRO A 50 19.34 -2.02 4.98
C PRO A 50 18.39 -2.61 6.02
N GLU A 51 17.47 -1.86 6.63
CA GLU A 51 16.45 -2.27 7.60
C GLU A 51 15.21 -2.94 6.95
N LEU A 52 15.05 -2.83 5.62
CA LEU A 52 13.90 -3.35 4.88
C LEU A 52 14.19 -4.71 4.23
N ARG A 53 13.15 -5.53 4.08
CA ARG A 53 13.07 -6.61 3.08
C ARG A 53 12.40 -6.06 1.83
N TYR A 54 12.94 -6.43 0.68
CA TYR A 54 12.46 -5.92 -0.60
C TYR A 54 11.76 -7.02 -1.39
N TYR A 55 10.64 -6.65 -2.00
CA TYR A 55 9.79 -7.54 -2.76
C TYR A 55 9.42 -6.92 -4.10
N ILE A 56 9.34 -7.73 -5.14
CA ILE A 56 8.80 -7.34 -6.45
C ILE A 56 7.60 -8.22 -6.82
N SER A 57 6.78 -7.71 -7.73
CA SER A 57 5.69 -8.46 -8.36
C SER A 57 5.73 -8.32 -9.88
N GLY A 58 5.25 -9.33 -10.60
CA GLY A 58 5.26 -9.33 -12.07
C GLY A 58 6.61 -9.80 -12.63
N SER A 59 7.07 -9.16 -13.70
CA SER A 59 8.32 -9.50 -14.39
C SER A 59 9.55 -9.19 -13.52
N ASP A 60 10.57 -10.06 -13.57
CA ASP A 60 11.88 -9.82 -12.93
C ASP A 60 12.64 -8.64 -13.58
N LEU A 61 12.37 -8.35 -14.86
CA LEU A 61 13.02 -7.28 -15.60
C LEU A 61 12.24 -5.96 -15.50
N TYR A 62 10.92 -6.02 -15.63
CA TYR A 62 10.04 -4.85 -15.54
C TYR A 62 8.94 -5.09 -14.50
N PRO A 63 9.24 -4.99 -13.20
CA PRO A 63 8.25 -5.25 -12.15
C PRO A 63 7.03 -4.33 -12.24
N ASN A 64 5.86 -4.85 -11.88
CA ASN A 64 4.63 -4.05 -11.79
C ASN A 64 4.61 -3.21 -10.51
N ALA A 65 5.26 -3.70 -9.44
CA ALA A 65 5.44 -3.00 -8.19
C ALA A 65 6.70 -3.46 -7.45
N LEU A 66 7.23 -2.57 -6.62
CA LEU A 66 8.32 -2.78 -5.69
C LEU A 66 7.87 -2.38 -4.28
N ILE A 67 8.15 -3.21 -3.28
CA ILE A 67 7.91 -2.90 -1.87
C ILE A 67 9.23 -2.97 -1.11
N GLY A 68 9.42 -2.05 -0.17
CA GLY A 68 10.31 -2.25 0.97
C GLY A 68 9.48 -2.33 2.25
N LEU A 69 9.63 -3.40 3.02
CA LEU A 69 8.87 -3.66 4.25
C LEU A 69 9.82 -3.88 5.42
N GLN A 70 9.55 -3.28 6.58
CA GLN A 70 10.37 -3.49 7.78
C GLN A 70 10.42 -4.97 8.18
N ARG A 71 11.56 -5.38 8.74
CA ARG A 71 11.84 -6.80 9.02
C ARG A 71 10.96 -7.45 10.08
N ASP A 72 10.32 -6.68 10.93
CA ASP A 72 9.34 -7.14 11.92
C ASP A 72 8.00 -7.55 11.29
N TYR A 73 7.71 -7.16 10.04
CA TYR A 73 6.44 -7.49 9.37
C TYR A 73 6.61 -8.55 8.28
N ARG A 74 5.75 -9.56 8.27
CA ARG A 74 5.79 -10.64 7.26
C ARG A 74 4.62 -10.49 6.31
N LEU A 75 4.86 -10.60 5.02
CA LEU A 75 3.79 -10.67 4.03
C LEU A 75 3.05 -12.02 4.13
N ASP A 76 1.78 -12.01 3.77
CA ASP A 76 1.00 -13.24 3.56
C ASP A 76 1.74 -14.15 2.56
N PRO A 77 2.10 -15.39 2.94
CA PRO A 77 2.80 -16.32 2.06
C PRO A 77 2.00 -16.73 0.82
N ALA A 78 0.68 -16.52 0.81
CA ALA A 78 -0.16 -16.75 -0.37
C ALA A 78 -0.09 -15.58 -1.38
N ALA A 79 0.49 -14.43 -1.00
CA ALA A 79 0.66 -13.31 -1.90
C ALA A 79 1.76 -13.59 -2.94
N LEU A 80 1.59 -13.04 -4.15
CA LEU A 80 2.48 -13.25 -5.29
C LEU A 80 3.78 -12.41 -5.23
N TRP A 81 4.19 -12.01 -4.02
CA TRP A 81 5.42 -11.26 -3.81
C TRP A 81 6.64 -12.15 -3.90
N LYS A 82 7.63 -11.72 -4.67
CA LYS A 82 8.94 -12.35 -4.72
C LYS A 82 9.92 -11.52 -3.90
N GLU A 83 10.43 -12.09 -2.82
CA GLU A 83 11.53 -11.48 -2.05
C GLU A 83 12.79 -11.46 -2.91
N ILE A 84 13.50 -10.33 -2.91
CA ILE A 84 14.76 -10.18 -3.63
C ILE A 84 15.86 -9.65 -2.70
N ALA A 85 17.06 -10.22 -2.85
CA ALA A 85 18.24 -9.70 -2.20
C ALA A 85 18.59 -8.34 -2.83
N MET A 86 18.33 -7.27 -2.09
CA MET A 86 18.50 -5.91 -2.59
C MET A 86 19.88 -5.35 -2.27
N THR A 87 20.46 -4.66 -3.24
CA THR A 87 21.66 -3.82 -3.10
C THR A 87 21.35 -2.42 -3.64
N PRO A 88 22.15 -1.39 -3.33
CA PRO A 88 21.97 -0.06 -3.90
C PRO A 88 21.94 -0.05 -5.44
N GLU A 89 22.80 -0.86 -6.08
CA GLU A 89 22.88 -0.99 -7.53
C GLU A 89 21.61 -1.64 -8.09
N LYS A 90 21.15 -2.73 -7.46
CA LYS A 90 19.93 -3.43 -7.88
C LYS A 90 18.69 -2.57 -7.70
N LEU A 91 18.65 -1.75 -6.64
CA LEU A 91 17.56 -0.81 -6.40
C LEU A 91 17.46 0.22 -7.53
N ARG A 92 18.59 0.84 -7.91
CA ARG A 92 18.66 1.79 -9.04
C ARG A 92 18.24 1.13 -10.35
N GLU A 93 18.68 -0.09 -10.61
CA GLU A 93 18.32 -0.86 -11.79
C GLU A 93 16.80 -1.13 -11.85
N VAL A 94 16.22 -1.70 -10.80
CA VAL A 94 14.79 -2.03 -10.73
C VAL A 94 13.93 -0.78 -10.89
N VAL A 95 14.22 0.29 -10.14
CA VAL A 95 13.49 1.56 -10.26
C VAL A 95 13.63 2.15 -11.67
N GLY A 96 14.82 2.07 -12.26
CA GLY A 96 15.06 2.50 -13.63
C GLY A 96 14.22 1.75 -14.66
N PHE A 97 14.18 0.43 -14.59
CA PHE A 97 13.36 -0.39 -15.50
C PHE A 97 11.87 -0.16 -15.33
N MET A 98 11.38 -0.04 -14.09
CA MET A 98 9.98 0.30 -13.83
C MET A 98 9.61 1.66 -14.43
N LYS A 99 10.49 2.67 -14.30
CA LYS A 99 10.32 3.98 -14.93
C LYS A 99 10.28 3.86 -16.45
N THR A 100 11.28 3.23 -17.07
CA THR A 100 11.35 3.04 -18.53
C THR A 100 10.08 2.38 -19.05
N LYS A 101 9.62 1.30 -18.41
CA LYS A 101 8.41 0.60 -18.82
C LYS A 101 7.17 1.47 -18.68
N ALA A 102 7.01 2.20 -17.58
CA ALA A 102 5.90 3.13 -17.40
C ALA A 102 5.87 4.23 -18.47
N PHE A 103 7.04 4.76 -18.84
CA PHE A 103 7.17 5.80 -19.87
C PHE A 103 6.71 5.33 -21.25
N GLU A 104 6.88 4.06 -21.61
CA GLU A 104 6.36 3.49 -22.86
C GLU A 104 4.83 3.66 -22.99
N TYR A 105 4.11 3.72 -21.87
CA TYR A 105 2.65 3.90 -21.81
C TYR A 105 2.23 5.30 -21.34
N GLY A 106 3.16 6.28 -21.36
CA GLY A 106 2.89 7.64 -20.91
C GLY A 106 2.50 7.76 -19.43
N GLN A 107 2.89 6.78 -18.61
CA GLN A 107 2.63 6.75 -17.17
C GLN A 107 3.91 7.03 -16.36
N PHE A 108 3.72 7.22 -15.06
CA PHE A 108 4.80 7.36 -14.09
C PHE A 108 4.54 6.44 -12.91
N PRO A 109 5.57 5.77 -12.37
CA PRO A 109 5.47 5.12 -11.07
C PRO A 109 5.52 6.16 -9.95
N TYR A 110 4.80 5.89 -8.87
CA TYR A 110 4.68 6.71 -7.67
C TYR A 110 5.04 5.89 -6.45
N GLU A 111 5.66 6.55 -5.47
CA GLU A 111 5.87 5.96 -4.17
C GLU A 111 4.72 6.30 -3.21
N PHE A 112 4.37 5.33 -2.39
CA PHE A 112 3.40 5.43 -1.33
C PHE A 112 3.99 4.91 -0.02
N GLU A 113 3.75 5.61 1.08
CA GLU A 113 4.09 5.15 2.40
C GLU A 113 3.09 4.10 2.88
N LEU A 114 3.61 3.03 3.47
CA LEU A 114 2.81 2.01 4.15
C LEU A 114 2.83 2.29 5.65
N LEU A 115 1.68 2.57 6.24
CA LEU A 115 1.53 2.80 7.68
C LEU A 115 0.70 1.67 8.31
N ASP A 116 1.10 1.21 9.50
CA ASP A 116 0.31 0.23 10.24
C ASP A 116 -0.96 0.82 10.88
N ARG A 117 -1.68 -0.03 11.61
CA ARG A 117 -2.93 0.31 12.32
C ARG A 117 -2.75 1.47 13.31
N GLY A 118 -1.53 1.69 13.83
CA GLY A 118 -1.18 2.76 14.76
C GLY A 118 -0.58 3.99 14.08
N GLY A 119 -0.47 4.00 12.75
CA GLY A 119 0.16 5.08 11.99
C GLY A 119 1.69 5.02 11.96
N LYS A 120 2.32 3.95 12.45
CA LYS A 120 3.77 3.77 12.32
C LYS A 120 4.09 3.44 10.86
N LYS A 121 5.08 4.12 10.27
CA LYS A 121 5.59 3.76 8.94
C LYS A 121 6.29 2.41 8.99
N ILE A 122 5.84 1.48 8.16
CA ILE A 122 6.36 0.12 8.07
C ILE A 122 7.05 -0.18 6.75
N GLY A 123 6.98 0.74 5.78
CA GLY A 123 7.56 0.50 4.47
C GLY A 123 7.11 1.49 3.41
N PHE A 124 7.32 1.10 2.18
CA PHE A 124 6.86 1.80 0.99
C PHE A 124 6.32 0.81 -0.05
N TRP A 125 5.47 1.34 -0.93
CA TRP A 125 4.96 0.69 -2.13
C TRP A 125 5.25 1.59 -3.32
N TYR A 126 5.87 1.05 -4.37
CA TYR A 126 6.22 1.77 -5.58
C TYR A 126 5.56 1.11 -6.78
N SER A 127 4.65 1.80 -7.47
CA SER A 127 3.90 1.26 -8.62
C SER A 127 3.31 2.36 -9.48
N LEU A 128 2.65 1.99 -10.58
CA LEU A 128 1.72 2.89 -11.26
C LEU A 128 0.55 3.28 -10.35
N LEU A 129 0.01 4.50 -10.53
CA LEU A 129 -1.17 4.97 -9.77
C LEU A 129 -2.42 4.11 -9.99
N THR A 130 -2.52 3.47 -11.15
CA THR A 130 -3.62 2.56 -11.51
C THR A 130 -3.55 1.20 -10.80
N ALA A 131 -2.38 0.82 -10.28
CA ALA A 131 -2.17 -0.42 -9.53
C ALA A 131 -2.69 -0.26 -8.09
N ARG A 132 -4.01 -0.40 -7.93
CA ARG A 132 -4.70 -0.26 -6.64
C ARG A 132 -4.46 -1.49 -5.77
N THR A 133 -4.26 -1.26 -4.47
CA THR A 133 -4.11 -2.32 -3.46
C THR A 133 -4.69 -1.85 -2.12
N PHE A 134 -4.63 -2.70 -1.09
CA PHE A 134 -4.96 -2.37 0.29
C PHE A 134 -3.96 -2.99 1.25
N LEU A 135 -3.85 -2.39 2.44
CA LEU A 135 -2.99 -2.88 3.51
C LEU A 135 -3.87 -3.38 4.67
N ARG A 136 -3.85 -4.68 4.92
CA ARG A 136 -4.55 -5.32 6.05
C ARG A 136 -3.56 -6.16 6.84
N PHE A 137 -3.84 -6.30 8.13
CA PHE A 137 -3.07 -7.13 9.04
C PHE A 137 -4.00 -8.22 9.58
N GLU A 138 -3.52 -9.45 9.59
CA GLU A 138 -4.18 -10.59 10.22
C GLU A 138 -4.00 -10.56 11.76
N GLU A 139 -4.64 -11.49 12.47
CA GLU A 139 -4.56 -11.55 13.93
C GLU A 139 -3.16 -11.92 14.44
N ASP A 140 -2.41 -12.70 13.67
CA ASP A 140 -1.04 -13.13 13.97
C ASP A 140 0.04 -12.09 13.59
N GLY A 141 -0.37 -10.94 13.05
CA GLY A 141 0.52 -9.87 12.58
C GLY A 141 0.99 -10.01 11.13
N THR A 142 0.54 -11.03 10.40
CA THR A 142 0.80 -11.18 8.96
C THR A 142 0.18 -10.02 8.19
N VAL A 143 0.92 -9.48 7.22
CA VAL A 143 0.52 -8.36 6.37
C VAL A 143 -0.05 -8.89 5.06
N LEU A 144 -1.35 -8.68 4.86
CA LEU A 144 -1.99 -8.86 3.57
C LEU A 144 -1.87 -7.55 2.78
N LEU A 145 -1.09 -7.63 1.71
CA LEU A 145 -0.87 -6.56 0.75
C LEU A 145 -0.87 -7.21 -0.63
N PRO A 146 -1.99 -7.24 -1.36
CA PRO A 146 -2.05 -7.90 -2.67
C PRO A 146 -1.13 -7.23 -3.70
N THR A 147 -0.58 -8.04 -4.61
CA THR A 147 0.16 -7.53 -5.78
C THR A 147 -0.77 -6.80 -6.75
N PRO A 148 -0.25 -5.93 -7.62
CA PRO A 148 -0.96 -5.53 -8.82
C PRO A 148 -1.33 -6.75 -9.66
N ASP A 149 -2.28 -6.57 -10.57
CA ASP A 149 -2.60 -7.59 -11.56
C ASP A 149 -1.38 -7.87 -12.46
N LEU A 150 -1.26 -9.10 -12.97
CA LEU A 150 -0.15 -9.47 -13.84
C LEU A 150 -0.12 -8.66 -15.13
N ASP A 151 -1.31 -8.28 -15.63
CA ASP A 151 -1.55 -7.53 -16.86
C ASP A 151 -1.55 -5.99 -16.64
N THR A 152 -0.79 -5.50 -15.65
CA THR A 152 -0.76 -4.08 -15.23
C THR A 152 -0.46 -3.13 -16.39
N TYR A 153 0.46 -3.50 -17.29
CA TYR A 153 0.87 -2.65 -18.42
C TYR A 153 0.00 -2.87 -19.66
N GLU A 154 -0.46 -4.10 -19.88
CA GLU A 154 -1.29 -4.51 -21.00
C GLU A 154 -2.64 -3.78 -20.99
N LYS A 155 -3.18 -3.49 -19.80
CA LYS A 155 -4.39 -2.65 -19.64
C LYS A 155 -4.24 -1.22 -20.16
N LEU A 156 -3.01 -0.76 -20.36
CA LEU A 156 -2.70 0.57 -20.86
C LEU A 156 -2.42 0.57 -22.37
N GLU A 157 -2.38 -0.60 -23.00
CA GLU A 157 -2.27 -0.68 -24.45
C GLU A 157 -3.53 -0.05 -25.08
N PRO A 158 -3.37 0.86 -26.05
CA PRO A 158 -4.52 1.37 -26.78
C PRO A 158 -5.23 0.20 -27.46
N GLU A 159 -6.56 0.12 -27.31
CA GLU A 159 -7.35 -0.86 -28.04
C GLU A 159 -7.02 -0.71 -29.53
N LYS A 160 -6.49 -1.78 -30.13
CA LYS A 160 -6.30 -1.80 -31.59
C LYS A 160 -7.68 -1.66 -32.21
N GLU A 161 -7.91 -0.52 -32.86
CA GLU A 161 -9.09 -0.29 -33.67
C GLU A 161 -9.24 -1.48 -34.62
N LYS A 162 -10.34 -2.21 -34.49
CA LYS A 162 -10.63 -3.34 -35.38
C LYS A 162 -11.00 -2.74 -36.73
N ASP A 163 -10.03 -2.74 -37.64
CA ASP A 163 -10.23 -2.48 -39.08
C ASP A 163 -11.28 -3.43 -39.68
#